data_AF-A0A401WRV7-F1
#
_entry.id   AF-A0A401WRV7-F1
#
_cell.length_a   1.000
_cell.length_b   1.000
_cell.length_c   1.000
_cell.angle_alpha   90.00
_cell.angle_beta   90.00
_cell.angle_gamma   90.00
#
_symmetry.space_group_name_H-M   'P 1'
#
loop_
_entity.id
_entity.type
_entity.pdbx_description
1 polymer ?
#
loop_
_entity_poly.entity_id
_entity_poly.type
_entity_poly.pdbx_seq_one_letter_code
_entity_poly.pdbx_strand_id
1 'polypeptide(L)'
;MTTPIQAATVAAINSDRRSWKAHNFKEGETESRRFVRACRAVANTKARNIKDLQCKARLVLLVSEDDRSMEASLARDVLTLTGVKA
;
A
#
# COMPACT_ATOMS: atom_id res chain seq x y z
N MET A 1 16.06 2.57 10.46
CA MET A 1 14.81 3.13 11.01
C MET A 1 13.70 2.99 9.99
N THR A 2 12.53 2.50 10.39
CA THR A 2 11.32 2.45 9.57
C THR A 2 10.66 3.82 9.51
N THR A 3 10.39 4.33 8.30
CA THR A 3 9.67 5.60 8.12
C THR A 3 8.18 5.42 8.40
N PRO A 4 7.44 6.52 8.64
CA PRO A 4 5.97 6.47 8.77
C PRO A 4 5.29 5.83 7.55
N ILE A 5 5.79 6.09 6.33
CA ILE A 5 5.28 5.49 5.09
C ILE A 5 5.50 3.97 5.09
N GLN A 6 6.69 3.49 5.49
CA GLN A 6 6.98 2.05 5.55
C GLN A 6 6.07 1.35 6.56
N ALA A 7 5.91 1.91 7.76
CA ALA A 7 5.06 1.34 8.79
C ALA A 7 3.58 1.28 8.34
N ALA A 8 3.07 2.35 7.74
CA ALA A 8 1.70 2.39 7.24
C ALA A 8 1.49 1.45 6.05
N THR A 9 2.47 1.28 5.17
CA THR A 9 2.36 0.35 4.03
C THR A 9 2.28 -1.10 4.51
N VAL A 10 3.10 -1.49 5.50
CA VAL A 10 3.01 -2.82 6.12
C VAL A 10 1.65 -3.03 6.80
N ALA A 11 1.13 -2.01 7.48
CA ALA A 11 -0.20 -2.07 8.08
C ALA A 11 -1.30 -2.27 7.04
N ALA A 12 -1.25 -1.57 5.90
CA ALA A 12 -2.19 -1.73 4.80
C ALA A 12 -2.15 -3.17 4.25
N ILE A 13 -0.98 -3.68 3.87
CA ILE A 13 -0.84 -5.04 3.32
C ILE A 13 -1.36 -6.10 4.30
N ASN A 14 -1.04 -5.95 5.60
CA ASN A 14 -1.50 -6.89 6.62
C ASN A 14 -3.02 -6.83 6.82
N SER A 15 -3.61 -5.64 6.82
CA SER A 15 -5.06 -5.48 6.98
C SER A 15 -5.84 -5.97 5.76
N ASP A 16 -5.34 -5.72 4.54
CA ASP A 16 -5.90 -6.32 3.33
C ASP A 16 -5.92 -7.85 3.46
N ARG A 17 -4.75 -8.48 3.68
CA ARG A 17 -4.65 -9.94 3.85
C ARG A 17 -5.54 -10.51 4.96
N ARG A 18 -5.72 -9.78 6.07
CA ARG A 18 -6.57 -10.20 7.18
C ARG A 18 -8.06 -10.03 6.87
N SER A 19 -8.44 -9.03 6.08
CA SER A 19 -9.82 -8.86 5.64
C SER A 19 -10.30 -10.07 4.84
N TRP A 20 -9.46 -10.62 3.96
CA TRP A 20 -9.72 -11.85 3.22
C TRP A 20 -9.83 -13.11 4.09
N LYS A 21 -9.33 -13.06 5.34
CA LYS A 21 -9.33 -14.19 6.28
C LYS A 21 -10.32 -14.00 7.44
N ALA A 22 -11.08 -12.92 7.45
CA ALA A 22 -12.00 -12.61 8.54
C ALA A 22 -13.08 -13.69 8.66
N HIS A 23 -13.35 -14.16 9.88
CA HIS A 23 -14.33 -15.22 10.12
C HIS A 23 -15.77 -14.67 10.16
N ASN A 24 -15.93 -13.37 10.36
CA ASN A 24 -17.22 -12.71 10.41
C ASN A 24 -17.15 -11.28 9.84
N PHE A 25 -18.31 -10.72 9.54
CA PHE A 25 -18.45 -9.39 8.96
C PHE A 25 -17.78 -8.29 9.80
N LYS A 26 -17.89 -8.36 11.14
CA LYS A 26 -17.35 -7.34 12.06
C LYS A 26 -15.83 -7.29 12.07
N GLU A 27 -15.18 -8.45 11.99
CA GLU A 27 -13.73 -8.56 11.81
C GLU A 27 -13.29 -8.01 10.45
N GLY A 28 -14.01 -8.37 9.38
CA GLY A 28 -13.75 -7.86 8.03
C GLY A 28 -13.87 -6.33 7.96
N GLU A 29 -14.91 -5.77 8.58
CA GLU A 29 -15.12 -4.32 8.68
C GLU A 29 -14.00 -3.64 9.46
N THR A 30 -13.54 -4.25 10.55
CA THR A 30 -12.45 -3.71 11.36
C THR A 30 -11.15 -3.64 10.57
N GLU A 31 -10.81 -4.69 9.82
CA GLU A 31 -9.62 -4.72 8.99
C GLU A 31 -9.73 -3.80 7.77
N SER A 32 -10.90 -3.69 7.14
CA SER A 32 -11.15 -2.72 6.07
C SER A 32 -10.95 -1.27 6.56
N ARG A 33 -11.46 -0.92 7.75
CA ARG A 33 -11.22 0.41 8.35
C ARG A 33 -9.74 0.66 8.63
N ARG A 34 -9.00 -0.35 9.08
CA ARG A 34 -7.54 -0.25 9.31
C ARG A 34 -6.80 -0.03 7.99
N PHE A 35 -7.18 -0.76 6.95
CA PHE A 35 -6.64 -0.61 5.60
C PHE A 35 -6.81 0.82 5.07
N VAL A 36 -8.05 1.36 5.11
CA VAL A 36 -8.33 2.72 4.64
C VAL A 36 -7.52 3.77 5.40
N ARG A 37 -7.40 3.63 6.73
CA ARG A 37 -6.59 4.54 7.55
C ARG A 37 -5.11 4.50 7.15
N ALA A 38 -4.57 3.31 6.95
CA ALA A 38 -3.19 3.12 6.51
C ALA A 38 -2.93 3.73 5.14
N CYS A 39 -3.86 3.54 4.18
CA CYS A 39 -3.76 4.15 2.86
C CYS A 39 -3.77 5.68 2.91
N ARG A 40 -4.67 6.28 3.70
CA ARG A 40 -4.70 7.73 3.92
C ARG A 40 -3.41 8.26 4.53
N ALA A 41 -2.82 7.54 5.48
CA ALA A 41 -1.54 7.93 6.09
C ALA A 41 -0.40 7.94 5.06
N VAL A 42 -0.34 6.93 4.17
CA VAL A 42 0.66 6.87 3.09
C VAL A 42 0.44 7.98 2.07
N ALA A 43 -0.81 8.23 1.66
CA ALA A 43 -1.15 9.29 0.71
C ALA A 43 -0.74 10.69 1.21
N ASN A 44 -1.06 11.00 2.48
CA ASN A 44 -0.84 12.31 3.07
C ASN A 44 0.60 12.57 3.54
N THR A 45 1.48 11.56 3.52
CA THR A 45 2.87 11.72 3.95
C THR A 45 3.79 11.90 2.74
N LYS A 46 4.64 12.94 2.74
CA LYS A 46 5.65 13.15 1.69
C LYS A 46 6.77 12.10 1.79
N ALA A 47 7.09 11.44 0.68
CA ALA A 47 8.22 10.53 0.59
C ALA A 47 9.55 11.28 0.78
N ARG A 48 10.46 10.74 1.60
CA ARG A 48 11.76 11.37 1.89
C ARG A 48 12.94 10.58 1.33
N ASN A 49 12.71 9.37 0.85
CA ASN A 49 13.74 8.49 0.30
C ASN A 49 13.13 7.49 -0.70
N ILE A 50 14.00 6.76 -1.39
CA ILE A 50 13.62 5.75 -2.39
C ILE A 50 12.72 4.66 -1.79
N LYS A 51 12.98 4.21 -0.55
CA LYS A 51 12.15 3.20 0.10
C LYS A 51 10.72 3.68 0.33
N ASP A 52 10.53 4.96 0.61
CA ASP A 52 9.20 5.55 0.74
C ASP A 52 8.46 5.56 -0.61
N LEU A 53 9.16 5.86 -1.71
CA LEU A 53 8.58 5.79 -3.06
C LEU A 53 8.20 4.36 -3.44
N GLN A 54 9.06 3.38 -3.14
CA GLN A 54 8.77 1.96 -3.33
C GLN A 54 7.53 1.52 -2.54
N CYS A 55 7.39 1.98 -1.30
CA CYS A 55 6.23 1.68 -0.47
C CYS A 55 4.94 2.27 -1.06
N LYS A 56 4.99 3.53 -1.53
CA LYS A 56 3.86 4.15 -2.23
C LYS A 56 3.49 3.40 -3.51
N ALA A 57 4.48 3.05 -4.33
CA ALA A 57 4.25 2.32 -5.58
C ALA A 57 3.61 0.95 -5.34
N ARG A 58 4.09 0.19 -4.35
CA ARG A 58 3.45 -1.07 -3.93
C ARG A 58 2.00 -0.87 -3.52
N LEU A 59 1.72 0.20 -2.77
CA LEU A 59 0.37 0.47 -2.31
C LEU A 59 -0.55 0.87 -3.47
N VAL A 60 -0.05 1.63 -4.45
CA VAL A 60 -0.79 1.94 -5.70
C VAL A 60 -1.17 0.65 -6.42
N LEU A 61 -0.24 -0.29 -6.59
CA LEU A 61 -0.54 -1.57 -7.24
C LEU A 61 -1.53 -2.42 -6.43
N LEU A 62 -1.49 -2.35 -5.10
CA LEU A 62 -2.44 -3.07 -4.24
C LEU A 62 -3.88 -2.54 -4.36
N VAL A 63 -4.04 -1.22 -4.55
CA VAL A 63 -5.37 -0.58 -4.62
C VAL A 63 -5.88 -0.36 -6.04
N SER A 64 -5.05 -0.59 -7.05
CA SER A 64 -5.43 -0.35 -8.43
C SER A 64 -6.44 -1.39 -8.90
N GLU A 65 -7.61 -0.93 -9.33
CA GLU A 65 -8.62 -1.81 -9.94
C GLU A 65 -8.26 -2.15 -11.41
N ASP A 66 -7.52 -1.26 -12.07
CA ASP A 66 -7.03 -1.44 -13.44
C ASP A 66 -5.51 -1.46 -13.47
N ASP A 67 -4.97 -2.66 -13.64
CA ASP A 67 -3.54 -2.89 -13.82
C ASP A 67 -2.94 -2.11 -15.01
N ARG A 68 -3.73 -1.66 -15.98
CA ARG A 68 -3.26 -0.90 -17.14
C ARG A 68 -3.40 0.62 -16.97
N SER A 69 -3.89 1.08 -15.83
CA SER A 69 -3.95 2.50 -15.51
C SER A 69 -2.56 3.16 -15.57
N MET A 70 -2.53 4.46 -15.86
CA MET A 70 -1.29 5.22 -15.93
C MET A 70 -0.56 5.23 -14.57
N GLU A 71 -1.31 5.25 -13.48
CA GLU A 71 -0.83 5.16 -12.10
C GLU A 71 -0.17 3.81 -11.81
N ALA A 72 -0.79 2.69 -12.24
CA ALA A 72 -0.22 1.36 -12.10
C ALA A 72 1.04 1.20 -12.96
N SER A 73 1.05 1.73 -14.20
CA SER A 73 2.23 1.77 -15.05
C SER A 73 3.38 2.52 -14.36
N LEU A 74 3.12 3.74 -13.87
CA LEU A 74 4.10 4.55 -13.16
C LEU A 74 4.63 3.86 -11.90
N ALA A 75 3.76 3.18 -11.15
CA ALA A 75 4.17 2.44 -9.96
C ALA A 75 5.14 1.29 -10.30
N ARG A 76 4.88 0.54 -11.38
CA ARG A 76 5.82 -0.51 -11.86
C ARG A 76 7.15 0.08 -12.30
N ASP A 77 7.12 1.23 -12.98
CA ASP A 77 8.35 1.92 -13.39
C ASP A 77 9.16 2.38 -12.19
N VAL A 78 8.52 2.96 -11.17
CA VAL A 78 9.19 3.34 -9.91
C VAL A 78 9.83 2.13 -9.23
N LEU A 79 9.14 0.99 -9.15
CA LEU A 79 9.71 -0.22 -8.56
C LEU A 79 10.91 -0.71 -9.40
N THR A 80 10.75 -0.81 -10.71
CA THR A 80 11.79 -1.25 -11.65
C THR A 80 13.04 -0.36 -11.58
N LEU A 81 12.87 0.96 -11.67
CA LEU A 81 13.97 1.94 -11.65
C LEU A 81 14.69 2.00 -10.30
N THR A 82 14.02 1.62 -9.22
CA THR A 82 14.61 1.62 -7.88
C THR A 82 15.15 0.25 -7.46
N GLY A 83 15.20 -0.72 -8.38
CA GLY A 83 15.80 -2.05 -8.17
C GLY A 83 14.91 -3.03 -7.41
N VAL A 84 13.61 -2.78 -7.33
CA VAL A 84 12.62 -3.69 -6.74
C VAL A 84 11.77 -4.27 -7.86
N LYS A 85 11.74 -5.60 -7.99
CA LYS A 85 10.76 -6.24 -8.90
C LYS A 85 9.34 -5.91 -8.42
N ALA A 86 8.53 -5.39 -9.35
CA ALA A 86 7.10 -5.18 -9.16
C ALA A 86 6.38 -6.51 -8.92
#